data_AF-A0A7S0AZV2-F1
#
_entry.id   AF-A0A7S0AZV2-F1
#
_cell.length_a   1.000
_cell.length_b   1.000
_cell.length_c   1.000
_cell.angle_alpha   90.00
_cell.angle_beta   90.00
_cell.angle_gamma   90.00
#
_symmetry.space_group_name_H-M   'P 1'
#
loop_
_entity.id
_entity.type
_entity.pdbx_description
1 polymer ?
#
loop_
_entity_poly.entity_id
_entity_poly.type
_entity_poly.pdbx_seq_one_letter_code
_entity_poly.pdbx_strand_id
1 'polypeptide(L)'
;TMASLIYYQQVNKLDATSYPPGCENDAGTCQYCYGLLFECCVANHVQGWPKFLMRQVQLSSEGSLAITQYFNSESDRAIHLLAGTTTIGSLIIETEYPFSEIVTVKLDGVSTPFQLEMRIPGWCKGAQIHVDGEILNDDITPGTMHSIQIGSGSTTLGLVLPMEIRIERRPPYYPSVGVEVDTNSANIFRGPILYALSRDYMQDQGKIFDQVVANNYLLGTGNWQYGLIIDDDTNPSTNMRYQKRNGGRPLPNGQGPFATALVPDQIIAEAILLNDDEWDVKRSGRGSIRECNEGSTSIPKYNSSWAGMLPRSPIPCAERVSVSIELVAYGATDVRIAEFATTLCDQSLIK
;
A
#
# COMPACT_ATOMS: atom_id res chain seq x y z
N THR A 1 -1.28 -29.94 0.44
CA THR A 1 0.02 -29.26 0.61
C THR A 1 -0.22 -27.79 0.40
N MET A 2 -0.21 -27.00 1.48
CA MET A 2 -0.35 -25.54 1.39
C MET A 2 1.07 -24.98 1.42
N ALA A 3 1.51 -24.39 0.30
CA ALA A 3 2.79 -23.69 0.23
C ALA A 3 2.49 -22.19 0.36
N SER A 4 2.96 -21.56 1.43
CA SER A 4 3.05 -20.11 1.49
C SER A 4 4.26 -19.68 0.66
N LEU A 5 4.05 -18.85 -0.37
CA LEU A 5 5.12 -18.11 -1.02
C LEU A 5 5.65 -17.06 -0.03
N ILE A 6 6.73 -17.39 0.67
CA ILE A 6 7.48 -16.42 1.47
C ILE A 6 8.72 -16.06 0.67
N TYR A 7 8.85 -14.78 0.30
CA TYR A 7 10.03 -14.29 -0.40
C TYR A 7 11.26 -14.37 0.52
N TYR A 8 12.37 -14.90 0.01
CA TYR A 8 13.65 -15.06 0.73
C TYR A 8 14.23 -13.73 1.28
N GLN A 9 13.79 -12.60 0.71
CA GLN A 9 14.10 -11.26 1.18
C GLN A 9 12.80 -10.45 1.24
N GLN A 10 12.48 -9.87 2.40
CA GLN A 10 11.32 -9.00 2.58
C GLN A 10 11.78 -7.72 3.27
N VAL A 11 11.53 -6.57 2.63
CA VAL A 11 11.83 -5.23 3.15
C VAL A 11 11.14 -4.94 4.49
N ASN A 12 10.10 -5.70 4.83
CA ASN A 12 9.26 -5.49 6.00
C ASN A 12 9.43 -6.58 7.08
N LYS A 13 10.42 -7.47 6.95
CA LYS A 13 10.67 -8.51 7.96
C LYS A 13 11.63 -7.97 9.02
N LEU A 14 11.08 -7.59 10.17
CA LEU A 14 11.82 -7.05 11.31
C LEU A 14 12.74 -8.10 11.96
N ASP A 15 12.37 -9.38 11.87
CA ASP A 15 13.14 -10.50 12.40
C ASP A 15 13.84 -11.27 11.26
N ALA A 16 14.96 -10.75 10.78
CA ALA A 16 15.92 -11.50 9.97
C ALA A 16 16.90 -12.26 10.88
N THR A 17 16.38 -13.10 11.78
CA THR A 17 17.25 -13.85 12.71
C THR A 17 17.72 -15.15 12.08
N SER A 18 19.03 -15.31 11.90
CA SER A 18 19.65 -16.63 11.88
C SER A 18 19.64 -17.14 13.33
N TYR A 19 18.80 -18.13 13.66
CA TYR A 19 18.82 -18.75 14.98
C TYR A 19 19.72 -19.98 14.92
N PRO A 20 20.87 -20.01 15.63
CA PRO A 20 21.60 -21.24 15.84
C PRO A 20 20.89 -22.08 16.91
N PRO A 21 20.79 -23.42 16.72
CA PRO A 21 21.18 -24.20 15.55
C PRO A 21 20.09 -24.15 14.47
N GLY A 22 20.50 -24.21 13.20
CA GLY A 22 19.66 -24.07 12.00
C GLY A 22 18.43 -24.98 12.00
N CYS A 23 17.34 -24.50 12.59
CA CYS A 23 16.10 -25.25 12.73
C CYS A 23 15.39 -25.49 11.37
N GLU A 24 15.82 -24.83 10.30
CA GLU A 24 15.21 -24.93 8.98
C GLU A 24 16.13 -25.54 7.91
N ASN A 25 17.45 -25.64 8.16
CA ASN A 25 18.42 -26.21 7.23
C ASN A 25 19.77 -26.57 7.91
N ASP A 26 20.27 -27.79 7.66
CA ASP A 26 21.59 -28.27 8.10
C ASP A 26 22.77 -27.51 7.45
N ALA A 27 22.50 -26.64 6.48
CA ALA A 27 23.52 -26.02 5.62
C ALA A 27 24.14 -24.74 6.20
N GLY A 28 23.65 -24.20 7.32
CA GLY A 28 24.20 -22.97 7.91
C GLY A 28 24.11 -21.73 6.99
N THR A 29 23.37 -21.80 5.89
CA THR A 29 23.16 -20.70 4.96
C THR A 29 21.97 -19.86 5.41
N CYS A 30 22.18 -18.55 5.50
CA CYS A 30 21.16 -17.60 5.90
C CYS A 30 19.97 -17.66 4.92
N GLN A 31 18.82 -18.15 5.42
CA GLN A 31 17.60 -18.35 4.64
C GLN A 31 16.70 -17.10 4.62
N TYR A 32 16.92 -16.20 5.58
CA TYR A 32 16.26 -14.91 5.73
C TYR A 32 17.29 -13.87 6.13
N CYS A 33 17.63 -12.99 5.21
CA CYS A 33 18.74 -12.08 5.42
C CYS A 33 18.37 -10.67 5.00
N TYR A 34 18.89 -9.70 5.74
CA TYR A 34 18.77 -8.29 5.40
C TYR A 34 19.93 -7.88 4.50
N GLY A 35 19.65 -7.28 3.33
CA GLY A 35 20.66 -6.76 2.40
C GLY A 35 20.70 -7.43 1.01
N LEU A 36 21.74 -7.13 0.24
CA LEU A 36 21.90 -7.50 -1.19
C LEU A 36 22.33 -8.97 -1.38
N LEU A 37 21.51 -9.93 -0.93
CA LEU A 37 21.81 -11.36 -1.09
C LEU A 37 21.12 -11.99 -2.32
N PHE A 38 19.98 -11.45 -2.73
CA PHE A 38 19.32 -11.79 -3.99
C PHE A 38 19.20 -10.56 -4.88
N GLU A 39 20.19 -10.38 -5.76
CA GLU A 39 20.31 -9.22 -6.66
C GLU A 39 19.08 -8.99 -7.53
N CYS A 40 18.31 -10.05 -7.82
CA CYS A 40 17.06 -9.96 -8.58
C CYS A 40 16.02 -9.06 -7.90
N CYS A 41 15.97 -8.98 -6.57
CA CYS A 41 15.02 -8.11 -5.87
C CYS A 41 15.36 -6.63 -6.10
N VAL A 42 16.64 -6.28 -6.04
CA VAL A 42 17.11 -4.91 -6.27
C VAL A 42 16.96 -4.51 -7.75
N ALA A 43 17.34 -5.42 -8.67
CA ALA A 43 17.17 -5.18 -10.10
C ALA A 43 15.70 -5.09 -10.52
N ASN A 44 14.82 -5.94 -9.99
CA ASN A 44 13.39 -5.93 -10.33
C ASN A 44 12.67 -4.71 -9.77
N HIS A 45 13.02 -4.24 -8.57
CA HIS A 45 12.38 -3.09 -7.96
C HIS A 45 12.57 -1.82 -8.81
N VAL A 46 13.80 -1.53 -9.24
CA VAL A 46 14.10 -0.31 -10.02
C VAL A 46 13.50 -0.38 -11.43
N GLN A 47 13.38 -1.58 -12.03
CA GLN A 47 12.73 -1.76 -13.33
C GLN A 47 11.24 -1.36 -13.34
N GLY A 48 10.58 -1.33 -12.17
CA GLY A 48 9.18 -0.94 -12.05
C GLY A 48 8.94 0.51 -12.49
N TRP A 49 9.85 1.43 -12.17
CA TRP A 49 9.71 2.86 -12.46
C TRP A 49 9.63 3.19 -13.96
N PRO A 50 10.60 2.81 -14.82
CA PRO A 50 10.49 3.08 -16.24
C PRO A 50 9.30 2.35 -16.87
N LYS A 51 8.95 1.13 -16.40
CA LYS A 51 7.77 0.41 -16.88
C LYS A 51 6.48 1.15 -16.52
N PHE A 52 6.39 1.71 -15.33
CA PHE A 52 5.25 2.53 -14.90
C PHE A 52 5.14 3.81 -15.73
N LEU A 53 6.26 4.51 -15.96
CA LEU A 53 6.29 5.71 -16.79
C LEU A 53 5.83 5.42 -18.23
N MET A 54 6.31 4.33 -18.84
CA MET A 54 5.91 3.91 -20.20
C MET A 54 4.43 3.51 -20.32
N ARG A 55 3.71 3.32 -19.20
CA ARG A 55 2.29 2.94 -19.19
C ARG A 55 1.35 4.13 -19.04
N GLN A 56 1.85 5.36 -18.90
CA GLN A 56 1.00 6.54 -18.70
C GLN A 56 -0.07 6.69 -19.77
N VAL A 57 0.37 6.61 -21.03
CA VAL A 57 -0.46 6.76 -22.23
C VAL A 57 -0.23 5.57 -23.14
N GLN A 58 -1.30 4.92 -23.59
CA GLN A 58 -1.26 3.74 -24.46
C GLN A 58 -2.29 3.87 -25.59
N LEU A 59 -2.28 2.93 -26.53
CA LEU A 59 -3.41 2.73 -27.44
C LEU A 59 -4.28 1.59 -26.89
N SER A 60 -5.60 1.77 -26.89
CA SER A 60 -6.56 0.69 -26.61
C SER A 60 -6.59 -0.32 -27.76
N SER A 61 -7.25 -1.47 -27.55
CA SER A 61 -7.46 -2.47 -28.61
C SER A 61 -8.25 -1.92 -29.79
N GLU A 62 -9.07 -0.90 -29.55
CA GLU A 62 -9.92 -0.21 -30.51
C GLU A 62 -9.19 0.94 -31.21
N GLY A 63 -7.94 1.23 -30.82
CA GLY A 63 -7.11 2.29 -31.38
C GLY A 63 -7.32 3.66 -30.75
N SER A 64 -8.11 3.77 -29.68
CA SER A 64 -8.25 5.00 -28.89
C SER A 64 -6.95 5.32 -28.16
N LEU A 65 -6.67 6.61 -27.94
CA LEU A 65 -5.61 7.00 -27.01
C LEU A 65 -6.12 6.80 -25.58
N ALA A 66 -5.37 6.11 -24.72
CA ALA A 66 -5.80 5.77 -23.36
C ALA A 66 -4.81 6.31 -22.32
N ILE A 67 -5.30 7.13 -21.39
CA ILE A 67 -4.54 7.55 -20.20
C ILE A 67 -4.84 6.55 -19.07
N THR A 68 -3.87 5.69 -18.76
CA THR A 68 -4.04 4.62 -17.77
C THR A 68 -3.39 4.92 -16.43
N GLN A 69 -2.43 5.84 -16.36
CA GLN A 69 -1.81 6.27 -15.11
C GLN A 69 -1.83 7.79 -15.00
N TYR A 70 -2.07 8.28 -13.78
CA TYR A 70 -2.06 9.70 -13.48
C TYR A 70 -0.82 10.03 -12.67
N PHE A 71 0.04 10.86 -13.25
CA PHE A 71 1.18 11.50 -12.61
C PHE A 71 1.56 12.70 -13.46
N ASN A 72 2.27 13.66 -12.85
CA ASN A 72 2.64 14.89 -13.52
C ASN A 72 3.59 14.62 -14.69
N SER A 73 3.27 15.14 -15.87
CA SER A 73 4.23 15.31 -16.96
C SER A 73 5.04 16.59 -16.69
N GLU A 74 6.34 16.59 -16.94
CA GLU A 74 7.11 17.84 -16.88
C GLU A 74 6.52 18.84 -17.90
N SER A 75 6.23 20.07 -17.48
CA SER A 75 5.51 21.06 -18.30
C SER A 75 6.25 21.44 -19.58
N ASP A 76 7.56 21.24 -19.64
CA ASP A 76 8.42 21.48 -20.80
C ASP A 76 8.55 20.25 -21.72
N ARG A 77 7.88 19.13 -21.40
CA ARG A 77 7.99 17.86 -22.13
C ARG A 77 6.62 17.27 -22.44
N ALA A 78 5.88 17.96 -23.30
CA ALA A 78 4.62 17.44 -23.83
C ALA A 78 4.82 16.12 -24.59
N ILE A 79 3.86 15.21 -24.43
CA ILE A 79 3.81 13.96 -25.19
C ILE A 79 3.33 14.30 -26.60
N HIS A 80 4.14 14.05 -27.61
CA HIS A 80 3.73 14.19 -29.01
C HIS A 80 2.79 13.06 -29.40
N LEU A 81 1.59 13.42 -29.86
CA LEU A 81 0.62 12.47 -30.40
C LEU A 81 0.95 12.21 -31.86
N LEU A 82 1.01 10.95 -32.28
CA LEU A 82 1.40 10.56 -33.63
C LEU A 82 0.28 9.82 -34.35
N ALA A 83 0.07 10.14 -35.63
CA ALA A 83 -0.62 9.29 -36.59
C ALA A 83 0.42 8.76 -37.60
N GLY A 84 0.86 7.51 -37.41
CA GLY A 84 2.03 6.99 -38.12
C GLY A 84 3.30 7.73 -37.67
N THR A 85 3.96 8.44 -38.60
CA THR A 85 5.15 9.26 -38.31
C THR A 85 4.86 10.75 -38.20
N THR A 86 3.60 11.16 -38.36
CA THR A 86 3.20 12.57 -38.34
C THR A 86 2.71 12.97 -36.95
N THR A 87 3.27 14.04 -36.40
CA THR A 87 2.75 14.67 -35.18
C THR A 87 1.40 15.31 -35.45
N ILE A 88 0.39 14.88 -34.70
CA ILE A 88 -1.00 15.33 -34.81
C ILE A 88 -1.45 16.18 -33.63
N GLY A 89 -0.59 16.44 -32.64
CA GLY A 89 -0.88 17.27 -31.47
C GLY A 89 0.09 17.02 -30.33
N SER A 90 -0.17 17.63 -29.19
CA SER A 90 0.58 17.40 -27.95
C SER A 90 -0.35 17.21 -26.75
N LEU A 91 0.12 16.48 -25.75
CA LEU A 91 -0.62 16.15 -24.52
C LEU A 91 0.27 16.43 -23.29
N ILE A 92 -0.28 17.13 -22.31
CA ILE A 92 0.35 17.37 -21.00
C ILE A 92 -0.64 16.95 -19.92
N ILE A 93 -0.17 16.24 -18.89
CA ILE A 93 -0.93 15.90 -17.70
C ILE A 93 -0.35 16.66 -16.50
N GLU A 94 -1.17 17.49 -15.87
CA GLU A 94 -0.82 18.25 -14.66
C GLU A 94 -1.61 17.72 -13.47
N THR A 95 -0.91 17.24 -12.43
CA THR A 95 -1.56 16.73 -11.23
C THR A 95 -0.58 16.57 -10.06
N GLU A 96 -1.09 16.67 -8.84
CA GLU A 96 -0.41 16.21 -7.62
C GLU A 96 -0.91 14.82 -7.16
N TYR A 97 -1.64 14.10 -8.02
CA TYR A 97 -1.98 12.70 -7.79
C TYR A 97 -0.69 11.91 -7.48
N PRO A 98 -0.68 11.05 -6.44
CA PRO A 98 -1.85 10.48 -5.75
C PRO A 98 -2.37 11.24 -4.53
N PHE A 99 -1.86 12.45 -4.23
CA PHE A 99 -2.29 13.24 -3.06
C PHE A 99 -3.33 14.32 -3.38
N SER A 100 -3.60 14.55 -4.67
CA SER A 100 -4.67 15.40 -5.16
C SER A 100 -5.72 14.59 -5.91
N GLU A 101 -6.95 15.07 -5.80
CA GLU A 101 -8.12 14.53 -6.49
C GLU A 101 -8.25 15.08 -7.92
N ILE A 102 -7.45 16.09 -8.29
CA ILE A 102 -7.58 16.80 -9.57
C ILE A 102 -6.47 16.36 -10.53
N VAL A 103 -6.87 15.97 -11.73
CA VAL A 103 -6.00 15.70 -12.87
C VAL A 103 -6.43 16.61 -14.03
N THR A 104 -5.52 17.44 -14.52
CA THR A 104 -5.76 18.28 -15.69
C THR A 104 -5.02 17.70 -16.89
N VAL A 105 -5.73 17.42 -17.97
CA VAL A 105 -5.16 16.98 -19.25
C VAL A 105 -5.31 18.11 -20.25
N LYS A 106 -4.19 18.62 -20.76
CA LYS A 106 -4.15 19.66 -21.79
C LYS A 106 -3.75 19.06 -23.12
N LEU A 107 -4.60 19.23 -24.12
CA LEU A 107 -4.37 18.85 -25.50
C LEU A 107 -4.23 20.12 -26.32
N ASP A 108 -3.19 20.20 -27.14
CA ASP A 108 -2.94 21.37 -27.98
C ASP A 108 -2.47 20.99 -29.39
N GLY A 109 -2.81 21.85 -30.36
CA GLY A 109 -2.45 21.68 -31.77
C GLY A 109 -3.00 20.39 -32.39
N VAL A 110 -4.14 19.87 -31.90
CA VAL A 110 -4.74 18.65 -32.41
C VAL A 110 -5.22 18.88 -33.85
N SER A 111 -4.67 18.16 -34.82
CA SER A 111 -5.02 18.32 -36.24
C SER A 111 -6.03 17.28 -36.73
N THR A 112 -6.08 16.13 -36.07
CA THR A 112 -6.97 15.01 -36.42
C THR A 112 -7.78 14.60 -35.19
N PRO A 113 -9.12 14.65 -35.23
CA PRO A 113 -9.96 14.19 -34.13
C PRO A 113 -9.72 12.72 -33.77
N PHE A 114 -9.80 12.38 -32.49
CA PHE A 114 -9.60 11.01 -31.99
C PHE A 114 -10.39 10.76 -30.71
N GLN A 115 -10.56 9.48 -30.35
CA GLN A 115 -11.15 9.08 -29.07
C GLN A 115 -10.07 9.04 -27.99
N LEU A 116 -10.28 9.76 -26.88
CA LEU A 116 -9.48 9.67 -25.68
C LEU A 116 -10.22 8.86 -24.62
N GLU A 117 -9.53 7.92 -23.98
CA GLU A 117 -10.02 7.12 -22.88
C GLU A 117 -9.29 7.50 -21.60
N MET A 118 -10.04 7.78 -20.53
CA MET A 118 -9.51 8.13 -19.22
C MET A 118 -9.89 7.07 -18.19
N ARG A 119 -8.91 6.49 -17.49
CA ARG A 119 -9.15 5.47 -16.47
C ARG A 119 -9.90 6.03 -15.27
N ILE A 120 -11.13 5.56 -15.02
CA ILE A 120 -11.85 5.82 -13.79
C ILE A 120 -11.45 4.76 -12.76
N PRO A 121 -10.73 5.10 -11.66
CA PRO A 121 -10.33 4.10 -10.68
C PRO A 121 -11.54 3.42 -10.04
N GLY A 122 -11.46 2.09 -9.84
CA GLY A 122 -12.56 1.33 -9.23
C GLY A 122 -12.91 1.75 -7.79
N TRP A 123 -11.97 2.39 -7.08
CA TRP A 123 -12.20 2.94 -5.74
C TRP A 123 -12.93 4.29 -5.75
N CYS A 124 -13.00 4.98 -6.88
CA CYS A 124 -13.49 6.35 -6.97
C CYS A 124 -15.01 6.38 -7.11
N LYS A 125 -15.71 6.99 -6.15
CA LYS A 125 -17.15 7.23 -6.24
C LYS A 125 -17.39 8.69 -6.65
N GLY A 126 -18.32 8.91 -7.59
CA GLY A 126 -18.68 10.27 -8.01
C GLY A 126 -17.57 11.01 -8.77
N ALA A 127 -16.80 10.30 -9.60
CA ALA A 127 -15.84 10.95 -10.50
C ALA A 127 -16.55 11.96 -11.41
N GLN A 128 -15.89 13.08 -11.71
CA GLN A 128 -16.43 14.12 -12.58
C GLN A 128 -15.41 14.46 -13.67
N ILE A 129 -15.91 14.71 -14.87
CA ILE A 129 -15.10 15.16 -16.00
C ILE A 129 -15.61 16.54 -16.43
N HIS A 130 -14.69 17.46 -16.65
CA HIS A 130 -14.95 18.77 -17.21
C HIS A 130 -14.27 18.86 -18.58
N VAL A 131 -14.95 19.42 -19.57
CA VAL A 131 -14.40 19.71 -20.90
C VAL A 131 -14.45 21.22 -21.10
N ASP A 132 -13.27 21.83 -21.25
CA ASP A 132 -13.10 23.28 -21.37
C ASP A 132 -13.81 24.09 -20.26
N GLY A 133 -13.84 23.53 -19.05
CA GLY A 133 -14.45 24.11 -17.85
C GLY A 133 -15.89 23.67 -17.58
N GLU A 134 -16.60 23.16 -18.58
CA GLU A 134 -17.99 22.72 -18.45
C GLU A 134 -18.08 21.27 -17.98
N ILE A 135 -18.99 20.98 -17.04
CA ILE A 135 -19.21 19.62 -16.54
C ILE A 135 -19.77 18.75 -17.67
N LEU A 136 -19.13 17.61 -17.91
CA LEU A 136 -19.62 16.57 -18.80
C LEU A 136 -20.75 15.80 -18.08
N ASN A 137 -21.98 15.93 -18.57
CA ASN A 137 -23.16 15.26 -18.01
C ASN A 137 -23.28 13.82 -18.53
N ASP A 138 -22.29 12.99 -18.23
CA ASP A 138 -22.25 11.57 -18.57
C ASP A 138 -22.36 10.69 -17.31
N ASP A 139 -22.80 9.45 -17.50
CA ASP A 139 -22.73 8.43 -16.45
C ASP A 139 -21.31 7.83 -16.38
N ILE A 140 -20.54 8.29 -15.40
CA ILE A 140 -19.14 7.89 -15.21
C ILE A 140 -19.08 6.70 -14.25
N THR A 141 -18.79 5.52 -14.79
CA THR A 141 -18.74 4.28 -14.01
C THR A 141 -17.36 4.03 -13.40
N PRO A 142 -17.25 3.71 -12.09
CA PRO A 142 -15.98 3.32 -11.48
C PRO A 142 -15.41 2.03 -12.09
N GLY A 143 -14.09 1.97 -12.27
CA GLY A 143 -13.39 0.77 -12.74
C GLY A 143 -13.41 0.57 -14.26
N THR A 144 -13.82 1.59 -15.01
CA THR A 144 -13.87 1.56 -16.49
C THR A 144 -12.89 2.57 -17.10
N MET A 145 -12.81 2.56 -18.44
CA MET A 145 -12.19 3.63 -19.22
C MET A 145 -13.30 4.51 -19.78
N HIS A 146 -13.38 5.78 -19.37
CA HIS A 146 -14.39 6.71 -19.89
C HIS A 146 -13.91 7.33 -21.19
N SER A 147 -14.69 7.18 -22.26
CA SER A 147 -14.32 7.64 -23.59
C SER A 147 -14.85 9.05 -23.87
N ILE A 148 -14.01 9.93 -24.39
CA ILE A 148 -14.31 11.32 -24.73
C ILE A 148 -13.85 11.57 -26.16
N GLN A 149 -14.69 12.17 -26.99
CA GLN A 149 -14.30 12.59 -28.33
C GLN A 149 -13.49 13.88 -28.26
N ILE A 150 -12.26 13.86 -28.77
CA ILE A 150 -11.40 15.03 -28.89
C ILE A 150 -11.51 15.59 -30.31
N GLY A 151 -11.76 16.90 -30.40
CA GLY A 151 -11.83 17.64 -31.66
C GLY A 151 -10.46 18.16 -32.10
N SER A 152 -10.43 18.83 -33.25
CA SER A 152 -9.26 19.59 -33.68
C SER A 152 -9.10 20.88 -32.87
N GLY A 153 -7.86 21.32 -32.67
CA GLY A 153 -7.51 22.53 -31.92
C GLY A 153 -6.95 22.20 -30.54
N SER A 154 -7.43 22.91 -29.52
CA SER A 154 -7.00 22.76 -28.14
C SER A 154 -8.19 22.37 -27.28
N THR A 155 -7.95 21.50 -26.29
CA THR A 155 -8.98 21.04 -25.34
C THR A 155 -8.34 20.88 -23.97
N THR A 156 -9.00 21.36 -22.93
CA THR A 156 -8.61 21.11 -21.54
C THR A 156 -9.63 20.21 -20.87
N LEU A 157 -9.17 19.07 -20.37
CA LEU A 157 -10.00 18.15 -19.60
C LEU A 157 -9.62 18.25 -18.12
N GLY A 158 -10.61 18.41 -17.26
CA GLY A 158 -10.46 18.32 -15.81
C GLY A 158 -11.11 17.05 -15.31
N LEU A 159 -10.33 16.12 -14.76
CA LEU A 159 -10.84 14.94 -14.08
C LEU A 159 -10.75 15.15 -12.56
N VAL A 160 -11.89 15.06 -11.89
CA VAL A 160 -12.00 15.06 -10.43
C VAL A 160 -12.26 13.63 -9.97
N LEU A 161 -11.40 13.14 -9.08
CA LEU A 161 -11.43 11.81 -8.50
C LEU A 161 -11.60 11.92 -6.97
N PRO A 162 -12.82 12.07 -6.44
CA PRO A 162 -13.03 12.16 -5.00
C PRO A 162 -12.39 10.99 -4.25
N MET A 163 -11.55 11.28 -3.26
CA MET A 163 -10.79 10.29 -2.49
C MET A 163 -11.32 10.24 -1.05
N GLU A 164 -12.32 9.39 -0.86
CA GLU A 164 -12.81 9.01 0.47
C GLU A 164 -11.81 8.10 1.20
N ILE A 165 -11.82 8.15 2.53
CA ILE A 165 -11.17 7.12 3.35
C ILE A 165 -11.96 5.83 3.16
N ARG A 166 -11.25 4.71 2.95
CA ARG A 166 -11.84 3.39 2.78
C ARG A 166 -11.19 2.39 3.73
N ILE A 167 -12.03 1.56 4.32
CA ILE A 167 -11.62 0.41 5.13
C ILE A 167 -11.67 -0.82 4.24
N GLU A 168 -10.57 -1.56 4.14
CA GLU A 168 -10.57 -2.89 3.52
C GLU A 168 -10.30 -3.93 4.61
N ARG A 169 -11.28 -4.79 4.86
CA ARG A 169 -11.17 -5.90 5.80
C ARG A 169 -10.37 -7.03 5.19
N ARG A 170 -9.47 -7.62 5.97
CA ARG A 170 -8.76 -8.81 5.52
C ARG A 170 -9.75 -9.96 5.36
N PRO A 171 -9.73 -10.69 4.23
CA PRO A 171 -10.57 -11.86 4.06
C PRO A 171 -10.31 -12.89 5.18
N PRO A 172 -11.34 -13.65 5.58
CA PRO A 172 -11.17 -14.72 6.54
C PRO A 172 -10.12 -15.73 6.10
N TYR A 173 -9.42 -16.30 7.08
CA TYR A 173 -8.42 -17.33 6.85
C TYR A 173 -9.05 -18.72 6.97
N TYR A 174 -8.62 -19.66 6.14
CA TYR A 174 -9.09 -21.05 6.17
C TYR A 174 -7.96 -22.00 6.60
N PRO A 175 -7.78 -22.23 7.92
CA PRO A 175 -6.72 -23.12 8.40
C PRO A 175 -6.94 -24.59 8.01
N SER A 176 -8.18 -24.99 7.75
CA SER A 176 -8.56 -26.31 7.27
C SER A 176 -9.86 -26.23 6.47
N VAL A 177 -10.16 -27.29 5.70
CA VAL A 177 -11.38 -27.35 4.87
C VAL A 177 -12.61 -27.17 5.76
N GLY A 178 -13.43 -26.16 5.46
CA GLY A 178 -14.67 -25.87 6.18
C GLY A 178 -14.48 -25.15 7.53
N VAL A 179 -13.26 -24.73 7.87
CA VAL A 179 -13.01 -23.87 9.04
C VAL A 179 -12.63 -22.48 8.53
N GLU A 180 -13.41 -21.48 8.92
CA GLU A 180 -13.21 -20.09 8.59
C GLU A 180 -12.89 -19.32 9.87
N VAL A 181 -11.87 -18.47 9.82
CA VAL A 181 -11.44 -17.65 10.95
C VAL A 181 -11.29 -16.22 10.48
N ASP A 182 -12.19 -15.36 10.94
CA ASP A 182 -12.03 -13.94 10.78
C ASP A 182 -10.91 -13.43 11.69
N THR A 183 -10.07 -12.58 11.10
CA THR A 183 -8.98 -11.88 11.79
C THR A 183 -9.43 -10.55 12.38
N ASN A 184 -10.57 -10.02 11.90
CA ASN A 184 -11.11 -8.71 12.22
C ASN A 184 -10.03 -7.62 12.12
N SER A 185 -9.20 -7.72 11.08
CA SER A 185 -8.16 -6.76 10.76
C SER A 185 -8.55 -5.89 9.57
N ALA A 186 -8.01 -4.67 9.55
CA ALA A 186 -8.32 -3.68 8.53
C ALA A 186 -7.07 -2.98 7.98
N ASN A 187 -7.12 -2.67 6.70
CA ASN A 187 -6.22 -1.77 6.01
C ASN A 187 -6.95 -0.46 5.70
N ILE A 188 -6.23 0.66 5.79
CA ILE A 188 -6.79 2.00 5.61
C ILE A 188 -6.29 2.59 4.30
N PHE A 189 -7.20 2.94 3.40
CA PHE A 189 -6.88 3.51 2.10
C PHE A 189 -7.47 4.91 1.94
N ARG A 190 -6.81 5.75 1.15
CA ARG A 190 -7.43 6.94 0.54
C ARG A 190 -6.93 7.06 -0.89
N GLY A 191 -7.86 7.14 -1.85
CA GLY A 191 -7.52 7.04 -3.26
C GLY A 191 -6.74 5.74 -3.55
N PRO A 192 -5.60 5.81 -4.27
CA PRO A 192 -4.76 4.65 -4.54
C PRO A 192 -3.76 4.33 -3.41
N ILE A 193 -3.74 5.10 -2.31
CA ILE A 193 -2.70 5.04 -1.29
C ILE A 193 -3.18 4.21 -0.09
N LEU A 194 -2.40 3.19 0.27
CA LEU A 194 -2.47 2.53 1.57
C LEU A 194 -1.79 3.42 2.62
N TYR A 195 -2.44 3.61 3.77
CA TYR A 195 -1.89 4.34 4.91
C TYR A 195 -1.38 3.38 5.97
N ALA A 196 -0.36 3.82 6.71
CA ALA A 196 0.32 3.02 7.72
C ALA A 196 0.75 3.88 8.91
N LEU A 197 0.85 3.24 10.07
CA LEU A 197 1.49 3.79 11.24
C LEU A 197 3.00 3.65 11.07
N SER A 198 3.73 4.77 11.09
CA SER A 198 5.19 4.77 11.17
C SER A 198 5.62 4.29 12.54
N ARG A 199 6.66 3.45 12.59
CA ARG A 199 7.25 2.99 13.86
C ARG A 199 8.63 3.61 14.04
N ASP A 200 8.88 4.12 15.23
CA ASP A 200 10.22 4.55 15.61
C ASP A 200 11.16 3.35 15.67
N TYR A 201 12.44 3.57 15.39
CA TYR A 201 13.45 2.54 15.48
C TYR A 201 14.81 3.13 15.79
N MET A 202 15.70 2.27 16.28
CA MET A 202 17.13 2.54 16.38
C MET A 202 17.89 1.48 15.62
N GLN A 203 19.03 1.85 15.03
CA GLN A 203 19.92 0.86 14.46
C GLN A 203 20.57 0.05 15.59
N ASP A 204 20.56 -1.27 15.45
CA ASP A 204 21.24 -2.15 16.38
C ASP A 204 22.77 -1.91 16.31
N GLN A 205 23.33 -1.45 17.42
CA GLN A 205 24.77 -1.23 17.58
C GLN A 205 25.50 -2.49 18.09
N GLY A 206 24.78 -3.61 18.25
CA GLY A 206 25.28 -4.89 18.75
C GLY A 206 26.16 -5.67 17.78
N LYS A 207 26.40 -6.96 18.13
CA LYS A 207 27.25 -7.88 17.36
C LYS A 207 26.77 -8.01 15.91
N ILE A 208 27.72 -8.10 14.98
CA ILE A 208 27.49 -8.47 13.59
C ILE A 208 26.86 -9.86 13.56
N PHE A 209 25.56 -9.93 13.21
CA PHE A 209 24.83 -11.21 13.12
C PHE A 209 25.17 -11.99 11.84
N ASP A 210 25.63 -11.29 10.79
CA ASP A 210 26.08 -11.89 9.54
C ASP A 210 27.41 -11.26 9.10
N GLN A 211 28.48 -12.06 9.03
CA GLN A 211 29.81 -11.57 8.62
C GLN A 211 29.87 -11.13 7.15
N VAL A 212 28.85 -11.46 6.34
CA VAL A 212 28.79 -11.19 4.90
C VAL A 212 28.11 -9.85 4.59
N VAL A 213 27.23 -9.34 5.45
CA VAL A 213 26.46 -8.10 5.22
C VAL A 213 26.51 -7.19 6.45
N ALA A 214 26.84 -5.90 6.23
CA ALA A 214 26.91 -4.91 7.30
C ALA A 214 25.62 -4.88 8.17
N ASN A 215 25.79 -4.75 9.49
CA ASN A 215 24.71 -4.81 10.48
C ASN A 215 23.76 -3.61 10.33
N ASN A 216 22.65 -3.79 9.61
CA ASN A 216 21.63 -2.77 9.39
C ASN A 216 20.28 -3.13 10.06
N TYR A 217 20.32 -3.88 11.16
CA TYR A 217 19.11 -4.23 11.89
C TYR A 217 18.48 -2.99 12.52
N LEU A 218 17.17 -2.85 12.37
CA LEU A 218 16.38 -1.78 12.97
C LEU A 218 15.56 -2.38 14.12
N LEU A 219 15.88 -1.96 15.34
CA LEU A 219 15.14 -2.32 16.55
C LEU A 219 14.03 -1.30 16.72
N GLY A 220 12.79 -1.72 16.51
CA GLY A 220 11.66 -0.82 16.66
C GLY A 220 11.45 -0.41 18.12
N THR A 221 11.30 0.89 18.35
CA THR A 221 11.10 1.52 19.66
C THR A 221 9.69 2.11 19.75
N GLY A 222 9.33 2.61 20.93
CA GLY A 222 8.05 3.27 21.16
C GLY A 222 6.84 2.34 21.13
N ASN A 223 5.67 2.94 21.35
CA ASN A 223 4.40 2.24 21.29
C ASN A 223 3.98 2.01 19.84
N TRP A 224 3.53 0.80 19.54
CA TRP A 224 3.09 0.44 18.18
C TRP A 224 1.88 -0.49 18.15
N GLN A 225 1.53 -1.12 19.28
CA GLN A 225 0.45 -2.09 19.44
C GLN A 225 -0.91 -1.38 19.49
N TYR A 226 -1.21 -0.60 18.46
CA TYR A 226 -2.47 0.11 18.36
C TYR A 226 -3.50 -0.74 17.61
N GLY A 227 -4.68 -0.83 18.19
CA GLY A 227 -5.86 -1.31 17.53
C GLY A 227 -6.75 -0.14 17.11
N LEU A 228 -7.24 -0.12 15.87
CA LEU A 228 -8.08 0.96 15.36
C LEU A 228 -9.51 0.83 15.88
N ILE A 229 -10.10 1.96 16.27
CA ILE A 229 -11.53 2.04 16.51
C ILE A 229 -12.21 2.28 15.17
N ILE A 230 -13.12 1.38 14.81
CA ILE A 230 -13.92 1.47 13.58
C ILE A 230 -15.34 1.06 13.92
N ASP A 231 -16.24 2.05 14.03
CA ASP A 231 -17.65 1.81 14.37
C ASP A 231 -18.46 1.32 13.15
N ASP A 232 -18.15 1.86 11.96
CA ASP A 232 -18.83 1.55 10.70
C ASP A 232 -17.87 1.68 9.51
N ASP A 233 -17.61 0.58 8.82
CA ASP A 233 -16.75 0.52 7.63
C ASP A 233 -17.23 1.43 6.49
N THR A 234 -18.55 1.68 6.42
CA THR A 234 -19.17 2.52 5.41
C THR A 234 -19.12 4.02 5.76
N ASN A 235 -18.84 4.34 7.02
CA ASN A 235 -18.68 5.70 7.51
C ASN A 235 -17.41 5.87 8.37
N PRO A 236 -16.22 5.69 7.76
CA PRO A 236 -14.94 5.79 8.49
C PRO A 236 -14.67 7.20 9.02
N SER A 237 -15.41 8.22 8.55
CA SER A 237 -15.28 9.60 9.02
C SER A 237 -15.64 9.79 10.50
N THR A 238 -16.34 8.83 11.10
CA THR A 238 -16.69 8.82 12.53
C THR A 238 -15.45 8.76 13.42
N ASN A 239 -14.49 7.90 13.08
CA ASN A 239 -13.29 7.66 13.89
C ASN A 239 -11.99 8.10 13.19
N MET A 240 -12.06 8.54 11.94
CA MET A 240 -10.90 8.91 11.14
C MET A 240 -11.12 10.21 10.38
N ARG A 241 -10.09 11.05 10.30
CA ARG A 241 -10.13 12.27 9.47
C ARG A 241 -8.90 12.40 8.59
N TYR A 242 -9.14 12.77 7.35
CA TYR A 242 -8.09 13.20 6.43
C TYR A 242 -7.59 14.60 6.80
N GLN A 243 -6.29 14.83 6.70
CA GLN A 243 -5.69 16.13 6.94
C GLN A 243 -4.48 16.37 6.03
N LYS A 244 -4.44 17.54 5.39
CA LYS A 244 -3.20 18.05 4.76
C LYS A 244 -2.20 18.48 5.84
N ARG A 245 -0.93 18.12 5.69
CA ARG A 245 0.14 18.49 6.63
C ARG A 245 0.66 19.89 6.30
N ASN A 246 0.60 20.80 7.27
CA ASN A 246 1.13 22.15 7.11
C ASN A 246 2.66 22.11 7.02
N GLY A 247 3.24 22.79 6.04
CA GLY A 247 4.70 22.89 5.87
C GLY A 247 5.31 21.88 4.89
N GLY A 248 4.50 21.12 4.16
CA GLY A 248 4.96 20.41 2.98
C GLY A 248 5.53 21.42 1.98
N ARG A 249 6.87 21.52 1.93
CA ARG A 249 7.52 22.22 0.81
C ARG A 249 6.94 21.59 -0.47
N PRO A 250 6.63 22.36 -1.53
CA PRO A 250 6.39 21.75 -2.82
C PRO A 250 7.56 20.81 -3.05
N LEU A 251 7.25 19.54 -3.28
CA LEU A 251 8.25 18.51 -3.60
C LEU A 251 9.24 19.18 -4.54
N PRO A 252 10.55 19.30 -4.21
CA PRO A 252 11.49 19.69 -5.26
C PRO A 252 11.24 18.70 -6.40
N ASN A 253 10.95 19.25 -7.59
CA ASN A 253 10.64 18.48 -8.79
C ASN A 253 11.55 17.24 -8.82
N GLY A 254 10.98 16.06 -8.62
CA GLY A 254 11.71 14.78 -8.72
C GLY A 254 12.21 14.12 -7.42
N GLN A 255 11.95 14.62 -6.20
CA GLN A 255 12.38 13.90 -4.98
C GLN A 255 11.37 12.88 -4.43
N GLY A 256 10.10 12.94 -4.81
CA GLY A 256 9.07 12.02 -4.31
C GLY A 256 8.89 12.05 -2.77
N PRO A 257 7.76 11.57 -2.23
CA PRO A 257 7.56 11.52 -0.78
C PRO A 257 8.21 10.26 -0.19
N PHE A 258 9.54 10.13 -0.25
CA PHE A 258 10.23 8.98 0.34
C PHE A 258 10.52 9.14 1.84
N ALA A 259 10.35 10.35 2.38
CA ALA A 259 10.55 10.62 3.80
C ALA A 259 9.22 10.98 4.47
N THR A 260 8.93 10.37 5.63
CA THR A 260 7.74 10.63 6.45
C THR A 260 7.52 12.13 6.67
N ALA A 261 8.59 12.90 6.88
CA ALA A 261 8.52 14.34 7.12
C ALA A 261 8.06 15.17 5.90
N LEU A 262 8.14 14.61 4.69
CA LEU A 262 7.81 15.29 3.43
C LEU A 262 6.47 14.85 2.83
N VAL A 263 5.77 13.89 3.44
CA VAL A 263 4.43 13.47 2.98
C VAL A 263 3.46 14.64 3.15
N PRO A 264 2.69 15.00 2.11
CA PRO A 264 1.83 16.18 2.13
C PRO A 264 0.52 15.98 2.91
N ASP A 265 0.19 14.75 3.29
CA ASP A 265 -1.03 14.44 4.02
C ASP A 265 -0.90 13.28 5.02
N GLN A 266 -1.94 13.12 5.82
CA GLN A 266 -2.08 12.11 6.85
C GLN A 266 -3.56 11.77 7.08
N ILE A 267 -3.79 10.63 7.72
CA ILE A 267 -5.07 10.29 8.34
C ILE A 267 -4.86 10.27 9.85
N ILE A 268 -5.65 11.04 10.59
CA ILE A 268 -5.72 10.95 12.04
C ILE A 268 -6.81 9.94 12.38
N ALA A 269 -6.46 8.86 13.07
CA ALA A 269 -7.38 7.80 13.44
C ALA A 269 -7.49 7.65 14.96
N GLU A 270 -8.68 7.34 15.45
CA GLU A 270 -8.89 6.92 16.82
C GLU A 270 -8.47 5.46 17.01
N ALA A 271 -7.73 5.21 18.09
CA ALA A 271 -7.15 3.92 18.38
C ALA A 271 -7.11 3.66 19.88
N ILE A 272 -6.85 2.40 20.23
CA ILE A 272 -6.57 1.96 21.59
C ILE A 272 -5.14 1.42 21.60
N LEU A 273 -4.33 1.89 22.54
CA LEU A 273 -3.05 1.25 22.84
C LEU A 273 -3.31 -0.04 23.61
N LEU A 274 -2.86 -1.16 23.07
CA LEU A 274 -2.98 -2.48 23.67
C LEU A 274 -1.75 -2.75 24.54
N ASN A 275 -1.95 -3.44 25.66
CA ASN A 275 -0.84 -3.90 26.49
C ASN A 275 -0.27 -5.22 25.97
N ASP A 276 0.87 -5.63 26.52
CA ASP A 276 1.56 -6.85 26.07
C ASP A 276 0.74 -8.13 26.28
N ASP A 277 -0.08 -8.20 27.33
CA ASP A 277 -0.93 -9.35 27.62
C ASP A 277 -2.09 -9.48 26.60
N GLU A 278 -2.54 -8.36 26.04
CA GLU A 278 -3.58 -8.30 25.00
C GLU A 278 -3.00 -8.53 23.61
N TRP A 279 -1.79 -8.01 23.36
CA TRP A 279 -1.04 -8.23 22.13
C TRP A 279 -0.25 -9.55 22.15
N ASP A 280 -0.53 -10.44 23.11
CA ASP A 280 0.22 -11.68 23.27
C ASP A 280 0.11 -12.54 22.01
N VAL A 281 1.20 -12.53 21.23
CA VAL A 281 1.48 -13.55 20.25
C VAL A 281 1.73 -14.82 21.06
N LYS A 282 0.67 -15.55 21.42
CA LYS A 282 0.81 -16.86 22.03
C LYS A 282 1.64 -17.72 21.11
N ARG A 283 2.93 -17.86 21.43
CA ARG A 283 3.92 -18.63 20.66
C ARG A 283 3.65 -20.13 20.84
N SER A 284 2.51 -20.56 20.33
CA SER A 284 2.02 -21.93 20.38
C SER A 284 2.69 -22.70 19.25
N GLY A 285 3.89 -23.22 19.50
CA GLY A 285 4.68 -23.94 18.49
C GLY A 285 5.99 -23.23 18.14
N ARG A 286 6.34 -23.13 16.85
CA ARG A 286 7.57 -22.46 16.39
C ARG A 286 7.56 -21.01 16.88
N GLY A 287 8.37 -20.72 17.89
CA GLY A 287 8.47 -19.41 18.55
C GLY A 287 8.60 -19.50 20.07
N SER A 288 8.10 -20.56 20.72
CA SER A 288 8.49 -20.83 22.10
C SER A 288 10.01 -21.05 22.14
N ILE A 289 10.73 -20.41 23.05
CA ILE A 289 12.15 -20.68 23.27
C ILE A 289 12.28 -22.17 23.57
N ARG A 290 12.73 -22.96 22.60
CA ARG A 290 13.10 -24.36 22.79
C ARG A 290 14.61 -24.42 22.77
N GLU A 291 15.19 -24.96 23.85
CA GLU A 291 16.58 -25.39 23.82
C GLU A 291 16.75 -26.43 22.71
N CYS A 292 17.61 -26.13 21.75
CA CYS A 292 17.91 -27.02 20.66
C CYS A 292 19.12 -27.86 21.05
N ASN A 293 18.88 -29.12 21.40
CA ASN A 293 19.95 -30.08 21.66
C ASN A 293 20.50 -30.61 20.33
N GLU A 294 21.82 -30.77 20.27
CA GLU A 294 22.54 -31.30 19.11
C GLU A 294 21.94 -32.66 18.68
N GLY A 295 21.59 -32.80 17.40
CA GLY A 295 20.98 -34.02 16.84
C GLY A 295 19.44 -34.12 16.91
N SER A 296 18.74 -33.10 17.42
CA SER A 296 17.27 -33.05 17.35
C SER A 296 16.78 -32.35 16.07
N THR A 297 15.97 -33.02 15.25
CA THR A 297 15.19 -32.33 14.22
C THR A 297 14.00 -31.68 14.91
N SER A 298 13.95 -30.35 14.95
CA SER A 298 12.88 -29.57 15.60
C SER A 298 11.52 -29.65 14.87
N ILE A 299 11.42 -30.47 13.81
CA ILE A 299 10.26 -30.60 12.93
C ILE A 299 9.72 -32.02 12.97
N PRO A 300 8.68 -32.28 13.78
CA PRO A 300 7.92 -33.53 13.68
C PRO A 300 7.30 -33.70 12.29
N LYS A 301 7.09 -34.95 11.87
CA LYS A 301 6.41 -35.26 10.60
C LYS A 301 5.06 -34.52 10.53
N TYR A 302 4.80 -33.87 9.39
CA TYR A 302 3.58 -33.10 9.11
C TYR A 302 2.32 -33.91 9.47
N ASN A 303 1.56 -33.46 10.47
CA ASN A 303 0.17 -33.86 10.66
C ASN A 303 -0.75 -32.65 10.41
N SER A 304 -2.00 -32.91 10.06
CA SER A 304 -2.96 -31.92 9.54
C SER A 304 -3.53 -30.92 10.57
N SER A 305 -2.90 -30.77 11.74
CA SER A 305 -3.46 -30.03 12.90
C SER A 305 -2.50 -28.97 13.50
N TRP A 306 -1.59 -28.41 12.71
CA TRP A 306 -0.44 -27.61 13.22
C TRP A 306 -0.58 -26.08 13.18
N ALA A 307 -1.71 -25.52 12.75
CA ALA A 307 -1.93 -24.09 13.00
C ALA A 307 -2.25 -23.91 14.50
N GLY A 308 -1.40 -23.17 15.23
CA GLY A 308 -1.75 -22.70 16.57
C GLY A 308 -3.07 -21.91 16.53
N MET A 309 -3.68 -21.66 17.69
CA MET A 309 -4.90 -20.86 17.73
C MET A 309 -4.62 -19.51 17.07
N LEU A 310 -5.32 -19.24 15.97
CA LEU A 310 -5.06 -18.05 15.16
C LEU A 310 -5.41 -16.80 15.99
N PRO A 311 -4.62 -15.72 15.87
CA PRO A 311 -4.90 -14.49 16.58
C PRO A 311 -6.23 -13.93 16.08
N ARG A 312 -7.15 -13.69 17.02
CA ARG A 312 -8.33 -12.85 16.79
C ARG A 312 -7.95 -11.41 17.12
N SER A 313 -8.71 -10.43 16.62
CA SER A 313 -8.51 -9.04 17.02
C SER A 313 -8.46 -8.94 18.55
N PRO A 314 -7.35 -8.46 19.12
CA PRO A 314 -7.17 -8.34 20.58
C PRO A 314 -7.95 -7.19 21.21
N ILE A 315 -8.67 -6.37 20.42
CA ILE A 315 -9.37 -5.22 20.99
C ILE A 315 -10.70 -5.66 21.58
N PRO A 316 -10.88 -5.58 22.92
CA PRO A 316 -12.15 -5.93 23.54
C PRO A 316 -13.17 -4.81 23.37
N CYS A 317 -14.44 -5.16 23.42
CA CYS A 317 -15.58 -4.23 23.36
C CYS A 317 -15.86 -3.45 24.65
N ALA A 318 -14.84 -3.28 25.48
CA ALA A 318 -14.94 -2.52 26.73
C ALA A 318 -14.55 -1.07 26.46
N GLU A 319 -15.17 -0.13 27.19
CA GLU A 319 -14.76 1.28 27.18
C GLU A 319 -13.28 1.38 27.58
N ARG A 320 -12.48 1.93 26.67
CA ARG A 320 -11.07 2.24 26.89
C ARG A 320 -10.81 3.69 26.53
N VAL A 321 -9.74 4.23 27.12
CA VAL A 321 -9.25 5.55 26.76
C VAL A 321 -8.75 5.47 25.31
N SER A 322 -9.47 6.14 24.41
CA SER A 322 -9.03 6.28 23.02
C SER A 322 -7.87 7.28 22.94
N VAL A 323 -6.99 7.05 21.98
CA VAL A 323 -5.89 7.92 21.60
C VAL A 323 -6.00 8.24 20.12
N SER A 324 -5.48 9.41 19.71
CA SER A 324 -5.34 9.73 18.30
C SER A 324 -3.95 9.32 17.81
N ILE A 325 -3.90 8.60 16.70
CA ILE A 325 -2.65 8.24 16.02
C ILE A 325 -2.61 8.83 14.61
N GLU A 326 -1.39 9.11 14.13
CA GLU A 326 -1.13 9.59 12.77
C GLU A 326 -0.78 8.42 11.86
N LEU A 327 -1.55 8.26 10.79
CA LEU A 327 -1.26 7.35 9.70
C LEU A 327 -0.76 8.17 8.50
N VAL A 328 0.33 7.72 7.89
CA VAL A 328 0.95 8.36 6.73
C VAL A 328 0.95 7.40 5.54
N ALA A 329 1.21 7.89 4.33
CA ALA A 329 1.31 7.04 3.14
C ALA A 329 2.32 5.90 3.36
N TYR A 330 1.91 4.65 3.10
CA TYR A 330 2.68 3.44 3.34
C TYR A 330 4.11 3.52 2.76
N GLY A 331 4.24 4.05 1.56
CA GLY A 331 5.52 4.17 0.84
C GLY A 331 6.50 5.18 1.43
N ALA A 332 6.10 5.97 2.42
CA ALA A 332 6.90 7.06 2.97
C ALA A 332 7.53 6.77 4.33
N THR A 333 7.48 5.52 4.79
CA THR A 333 7.99 5.09 6.11
C THR A 333 8.88 3.87 5.97
N ASP A 334 9.94 3.76 6.78
CA ASP A 334 10.86 2.63 6.76
C ASP A 334 10.29 1.41 7.50
N VAL A 335 9.92 1.57 8.77
CA VAL A 335 9.25 0.54 9.58
C VAL A 335 7.80 0.94 9.81
N ARG A 336 6.87 0.03 9.54
CA ARG A 336 5.45 0.37 9.43
C ARG A 336 4.48 -0.74 9.77
N ILE A 337 3.30 -0.34 10.23
CA ILE A 337 2.13 -1.21 10.44
C ILE A 337 1.02 -0.69 9.54
N ALA A 338 0.52 -1.54 8.64
CA ALA A 338 -0.50 -1.15 7.66
C ALA A 338 -1.77 -1.99 7.76
N GLU A 339 -1.73 -3.05 8.58
CA GLU A 339 -2.86 -3.89 8.92
C GLU A 339 -3.04 -3.81 10.42
N PHE A 340 -4.23 -3.43 10.85
CA PHE A 340 -4.53 -3.13 12.24
C PHE A 340 -5.57 -4.11 12.76
N ALA A 341 -5.43 -4.52 14.02
CA ALA A 341 -6.55 -5.06 14.77
C ALA A 341 -7.66 -4.00 14.89
N THR A 342 -8.92 -4.42 15.04
CA THR A 342 -10.06 -3.48 15.09
C THR A 342 -11.18 -3.88 16.07
N THR A 343 -12.04 -2.91 16.41
CA THR A 343 -13.20 -3.04 17.31
C THR A 343 -14.54 -3.21 16.57
N LEU A 344 -14.72 -4.22 15.71
CA LEU A 344 -16.11 -4.57 15.35
C LEU A 344 -16.77 -5.28 16.53
N CYS A 345 -17.51 -4.51 17.33
CA CYS A 345 -18.20 -5.03 18.51
C CYS A 345 -19.52 -5.72 18.19
N ASP A 346 -20.04 -5.51 16.98
CA ASP A 346 -21.14 -6.29 16.46
C ASP A 346 -20.61 -7.52 15.72
N GLN A 347 -20.61 -8.66 16.41
CA GLN A 347 -20.24 -9.95 15.82
C GLN A 347 -21.20 -10.40 14.71
N SER A 348 -22.37 -9.75 14.52
CA SER A 348 -23.29 -10.06 13.42
C SER A 348 -22.84 -9.50 12.06
N LEU A 349 -21.87 -8.59 12.05
CA LEU A 349 -21.24 -8.05 10.84
C LEU A 349 -20.04 -8.90 10.34
N ILE A 350 -19.60 -9.86 11.17
CA ILE A 350 -18.63 -10.88 10.79
C ILE A 350 -19.43 -12.01 10.12
N LYS A 351 -19.42 -12.04 8.79
CA LYS A 351 -20.09 -13.08 8.00
C LYS A 351 -19.30 -14.38 7.96
#